data_AF-A0A3D4FKI2-F1
#
_entry.id   AF-A0A3D4FKI2-F1
#
_cell.length_a   1.000
_cell.length_b   1.000
_cell.length_c   1.000
_cell.angle_alpha   90.00
_cell.angle_beta   90.00
_cell.angle_gamma   90.00
#
_symmetry.space_group_name_H-M   'P 1'
#
loop_
_entity.id
_entity.type
_entity.pdbx_description
1 polymer ?
#
loop_
_entity_poly.entity_id
_entity_poly.type
_entity_poly.pdbx_seq_one_letter_code
_entity_poly.pdbx_strand_id
1 'polypeptide(L)' 'KKIVENLRKYFNIIIDYDQISSNPIIARPHIAKAIIDSGYNYSFDEIFKKFLSKDSPAYVENKKVS' A
#
# COMPACT_ATOMS: atom_id res chain seq x y z
N LYS A 1 -2.93 9.34 0.09
CA LYS A 1 -2.57 9.20 1.52
C LYS A 1 -3.34 8.09 2.26
N LYS A 2 -4.66 7.94 2.05
CA LYS A 2 -5.54 7.02 2.81
C LYS A 2 -5.07 5.55 2.92
N ILE A 3 -4.51 4.97 1.86
CA ILE A 3 -3.98 3.60 1.91
C ILE A 3 -2.77 3.44 2.85
N VAL A 4 -1.87 4.43 2.89
CA VAL A 4 -0.70 4.42 3.79
C VAL A 4 -1.14 4.56 5.25
N GLU A 5 -2.12 5.42 5.51
CA GLU A 5 -2.72 5.54 6.83
C GLU A 5 -3.39 4.24 7.27
N ASN A 6 -4.11 3.57 6.37
CA ASN A 6 -4.74 2.29 6.69
C ASN A 6 -3.71 1.17 6.91
N LEU A 7 -2.61 1.12 6.13
CA LEU A 7 -1.50 0.19 6.38
C LEU A 7 -0.94 0.35 7.79
N ARG A 8 -0.72 1.60 8.22
CA ARG A 8 -0.27 1.91 9.57
C ARG A 8 -1.33 1.51 10.61
N LYS A 9 -2.60 1.83 10.37
CA LYS A 9 -3.70 1.62 11.32
C LYS A 9 -4.06 0.14 11.53
N TYR A 10 -4.11 -0.66 10.46
CA TYR A 10 -4.59 -2.04 10.51
C TYR A 10 -3.46 -3.07 10.59
N PHE A 11 -2.29 -2.76 10.02
CA PHE A 11 -1.18 -3.71 9.90
C PHE A 11 0.09 -3.25 10.61
N ASN A 12 0.07 -2.05 11.20
CA ASN A 12 1.25 -1.45 11.82
C ASN A 12 2.45 -1.33 10.86
N ILE A 13 2.16 -1.25 9.56
CA ILE A 13 3.16 -1.12 8.49
C ILE A 13 3.42 0.36 8.28
N ILE A 14 4.68 0.75 8.45
CA ILE A 14 5.14 2.12 8.21
C ILE A 14 5.97 2.09 6.94
N ILE A 15 5.49 2.81 5.93
CA ILE A 15 6.22 3.05 4.68
C ILE A 15 6.39 4.55 4.50
N ASP A 16 7.50 4.93 3.88
CA ASP A 16 7.76 6.30 3.55
C ASP A 16 6.86 6.73 2.39
N TYR A 17 5.96 7.69 2.66
CA TYR A 17 5.07 8.23 1.64
C TYR A 17 5.86 9.02 0.60
N ASP A 18 7.00 9.63 0.94
CA ASP A 18 7.79 10.42 0.02
C ASP A 18 8.42 9.58 -1.10
N GLN A 19 8.76 8.32 -0.81
CA GLN A 19 9.25 7.36 -1.82
C GLN A 19 8.22 7.10 -2.93
N ILE A 20 6.92 7.14 -2.60
CA ILE A 20 5.84 6.88 -3.56
C ILE A 20 5.16 8.17 -4.05
N SER A 21 5.29 9.28 -3.34
CA SER A 21 4.66 10.58 -3.66
C SER A 21 5.24 11.21 -4.91
N SER A 22 6.48 10.88 -5.27
CA SER A 22 7.14 11.33 -6.49
C SER A 22 6.45 10.84 -7.77
N ASN A 23 5.60 9.81 -7.68
CA ASN A 23 4.84 9.32 -8.82
C ASN A 23 3.51 10.08 -8.94
N PRO A 24 3.16 10.60 -10.14
CA PRO A 24 1.88 11.26 -10.37
C PRO A 24 0.67 10.33 -10.14
N ILE A 25 0.89 9.01 -10.22
CA ILE A 25 -0.14 7.99 -9.98
C ILE A 25 0.38 6.95 -8.99
N ILE A 26 -0.15 6.97 -7.77
CA ILE A 26 0.16 5.96 -6.74
C ILE A 26 -0.71 4.72 -6.96
N ALA A 27 -0.20 3.79 -7.78
CA ALA A 27 -0.79 2.45 -7.94
C ALA A 27 -0.32 1.44 -6.87
N ARG A 28 -1.06 0.33 -6.73
CA ARG A 28 -0.74 -0.80 -5.83
C ARG A 28 0.72 -1.29 -5.92
N PRO A 29 1.35 -1.42 -7.11
CA PRO A 29 2.74 -1.89 -7.20
C PRO A 29 3.74 -0.96 -6.49
N HIS A 30 3.52 0.36 -6.51
CA HIS A 30 4.40 1.31 -5.81
C HIS A 30 4.33 1.14 -4.30
N ILE A 31 3.13 0.86 -3.77
CA ILE A 31 2.95 0.62 -2.34
C ILE A 31 3.63 -0.69 -1.93
N ALA A 32 3.50 -1.74 -2.75
CA ALA A 32 4.18 -3.00 -2.49
C ALA A 32 5.71 -2.86 -2.50
N LYS A 33 6.25 -2.10 -3.46
CA LYS A 33 7.66 -1.74 -3.52
C LYS A 33 8.11 -1.03 -2.23
N ALA A 34 7.36 -0.02 -1.79
CA ALA A 34 7.69 0.74 -0.59
C ALA A 34 7.68 -0.10 0.70
N ILE A 35 6.83 -1.14 0.78
CA ILE A 35 6.81 -2.09 1.90
C ILE A 35 8.07 -2.96 1.91
N ILE A 36 8.54 -3.40 0.74
CA ILE A 36 9.78 -4.17 0.64
C ILE A 36 10.97 -3.28 0.98
N ASP A 37 11.00 -2.07 0.43
CA ASP A 37 12.08 -1.11 0.61
C ASP A 37 12.17 -0.60 2.06
N SER A 38 11.06 -0.60 2.82
CA SER A 38 11.06 -0.29 4.25
C SER A 38 11.54 -1.44 5.15
N GLY A 39 11.97 -2.56 4.56
CA GLY A 39 12.62 -3.67 5.26
C GLY A 39 11.68 -4.79 5.70
N TYR A 40 10.41 -4.79 5.26
CA TYR A 40 9.53 -5.92 5.53
C TYR A 40 9.85 -7.08 4.58
N ASN A 41 10.18 -8.24 5.15
CA ASN A 41 10.54 -9.44 4.41
C ASN A 41 9.32 -10.18 3.87
N TYR A 42 8.58 -9.54 2.96
CA TYR A 42 7.45 -10.12 2.25
C TYR A 42 7.70 -10.13 0.75
N SER A 43 7.16 -11.14 0.07
CA SER A 43 7.13 -11.15 -1.40
C SER A 43 6.07 -10.18 -1.93
N PHE A 44 6.25 -9.71 -3.17
CA PHE A 44 5.22 -8.91 -3.86
C PHE A 44 3.83 -9.54 -3.78
N ASP A 45 3.72 -10.83 -4.10
CA ASP A 45 2.46 -11.58 -4.02
C ASP A 45 1.85 -11.61 -2.61
N GLU A 46 2.68 -11.79 -1.58
CA GLU A 46 2.21 -11.79 -0.19
C GLU A 46 1.66 -10.43 0.21
N ILE A 47 2.35 -9.35 -0.18
CA ILE A 47 1.90 -7.99 0.09
C ILE A 47 0.56 -7.73 -0.60
N PHE A 48 0.43 -8.17 -1.85
CA PHE A 48 -0.81 -8.04 -2.58
C PHE A 48 -1.94 -8.86 -1.97
N LYS A 49 -1.70 -10.07 -1.49
CA LYS A 49 -2.72 -10.88 -0.83
C LYS A 49 -3.08 -10.37 0.58
N LYS A 50 -2.10 -9.96 1.38
CA LYS A 50 -2.31 -9.57 2.79
C LYS A 50 -2.81 -8.13 2.92
N PHE A 51 -2.20 -7.20 2.19
CA PHE A 51 -2.34 -5.76 2.44
C PHE A 51 -3.01 -5.00 1.30
N LEU A 52 -2.84 -5.45 0.06
CA LEU A 52 -3.40 -4.76 -1.11
C LEU A 52 -4.51 -5.58 -1.79
N SER A 53 -5.04 -6.60 -1.12
CA SER A 53 -6.16 -7.40 -1.63
C SER A 53 -7.41 -6.54 -1.71
N LYS A 54 -8.38 -6.91 -2.56
CA LYS A 54 -9.69 -6.24 -2.57
C LYS A 54 -10.38 -6.33 -1.20
N ASP A 55 -10.16 -7.43 -0.48
CA ASP A 55 -10.73 -7.67 0.85
C ASP A 55 -9.88 -7.08 1.98
N SER A 56 -8.73 -6.48 1.67
CA SER A 56 -7.84 -5.95 2.71
C SER A 56 -8.39 -4.63 3.25
N PRO A 57 -8.45 -4.45 4.59
CA PRO A 57 -8.87 -3.19 5.22
C PRO A 57 -7.93 -2.02 4.89
N ALA A 58 -6.70 -2.31 4.45
CA ALA A 58 -5.80 -1.28 3.95
C ALA A 58 -6.18 -0.76 2.57
N TYR A 59 -6.81 -1.60 1.75
CA TYR A 59 -7.11 -1.26 0.38
C TYR A 59 -8.30 -0.31 0.29
N VAL A 60 -8.07 0.86 -0.30
CA VAL A 60 -9.11 1.83 -0.61
C VAL A 60 -9.44 1.63 -2.08
N GLU A 61 -10.62 1.06 -2.37
CA GLU A 61 -11.13 1.07 -3.73
C GLU A 61 -11.24 2.52 -4.22
N ASN A 62 -10.60 2.80 -5.36
CA ASN A 62 -10.87 4.02 -6.11
C ASN A 62 -12.31 3.90 -6.61
N LYS A 63 -13.29 4.35 -5.80
CA LYS A 63 -14.60 4.70 -6.31
C LYS A 63 -14.38 5.81 -7.33
N LYS A 64 -14.21 5.44 -8.60
CA LYS A 64 -14.57 6.35 -9.67
C LYS A 64 -16.04 6.65 -9.45
N VAL A 65 -16.30 7.86 -9.01
CA VAL A 65 -17.64 8.43 -8.99
C VAL A 65 -18.02 8.51 -10.47
N SER A 66 -18.99 7.69 -10.89
CA SER A 66 -19.69 7.88 -12.17
C SER A 66 -20.57 9.13 -12.09
#